data_AF-A0A7V9BWR7-F1
#
_entry.id   AF-A0A7V9BWR7-F1
#
_cell.length_a   1.000
_cell.length_b   1.000
_cell.length_c   1.000
_cell.angle_alpha   90.00
_cell.angle_beta   90.00
_cell.angle_gamma   90.00
#
_symmetry.space_group_name_H-M   'P 1'
#
loop_
_entity.id
_entity.type
_entity.pdbx_description
1 polymer ?
#
loop_
_entity_poly.entity_id
_entity_poly.type
_entity_poly.pdbx_seq_one_letter_code
_entity_poly.pdbx_strand_id
1 'polypeptide(L)'
;MDSVPDDGNVSPDDHPLLVLMVANPDMVERVLAAHVDRSDGKCAECSGYRLREWPCVHRWYAEQAQRILKSAAMSRSRTPAGSEAVRRRRR
;
A
#
# COMPACT_ATOMS: atom_id res chain seq x y z
N MET A 1 -12.69 3.36 -38.00
CA MET A 1 -11.48 2.72 -37.45
C MET A 1 -11.40 3.18 -36.02
N ASP A 2 -12.24 2.58 -35.18
CA ASP A 2 -12.40 2.98 -33.79
C ASP A 2 -11.33 2.26 -32.98
N SER A 3 -10.37 3.04 -32.48
CA SER A 3 -9.33 2.57 -31.58
C SER A 3 -9.99 2.06 -30.30
N VAL A 4 -10.06 0.74 -30.16
CA VAL A 4 -10.29 0.08 -28.88
C VAL A 4 -9.09 0.42 -27.99
N PRO A 5 -9.24 1.07 -26.83
CA PRO A 5 -8.15 1.20 -25.90
C PRO A 5 -7.78 -0.20 -25.42
N ASP A 6 -6.52 -0.57 -25.70
CA ASP A 6 -5.80 -1.71 -25.13
C ASP A 6 -6.08 -1.73 -23.63
N ASP A 7 -6.87 -2.70 -23.18
CA ASP A 7 -7.20 -2.94 -21.77
C ASP A 7 -5.89 -3.39 -21.13
N GLY A 8 -5.09 -2.36 -20.80
CA GLY A 8 -3.71 -2.47 -20.46
C GLY A 8 -3.57 -3.54 -19.39
N ASN A 9 -2.61 -4.42 -19.65
CA ASN A 9 -1.98 -5.31 -18.69
C ASN A 9 -1.56 -4.53 -17.42
N VAL A 10 -2.53 -4.20 -16.56
CA VAL A 10 -2.33 -3.59 -15.25
C VAL A 10 -1.76 -4.70 -14.40
N SER A 11 -0.44 -4.70 -14.24
CA SER A 11 0.21 -5.43 -13.15
C SER A 11 -0.60 -5.16 -11.87
N PRO A 12 -0.89 -6.18 -11.04
CA PRO A 12 -1.70 -6.00 -9.82
C PRO A 12 -1.10 -4.98 -8.83
N ASP A 13 0.17 -4.59 -9.01
CA ASP A 13 0.87 -3.51 -8.33
C ASP A 13 0.48 -2.07 -8.79
N ASP A 14 -0.13 -1.90 -9.96
CA ASP A 14 -0.50 -0.59 -10.53
C ASP A 14 -1.99 -0.26 -10.39
N HIS A 15 -2.72 -0.99 -9.54
CA HIS A 15 -4.11 -0.67 -9.29
C HIS A 15 -4.20 0.75 -8.68
N PRO A 16 -5.01 1.67 -9.22
CA PRO A 16 -4.95 3.09 -8.86
C PRO A 16 -5.20 3.35 -7.37
N LEU A 17 -6.03 2.52 -6.73
CA LEU A 17 -6.27 2.58 -5.29
C LEU A 17 -5.02 2.20 -4.47
N LEU A 18 -4.25 1.20 -4.92
CA LEU A 18 -3.02 0.78 -4.25
C LEU A 18 -1.95 1.88 -4.35
N VAL A 19 -1.76 2.44 -5.55
CA VAL A 19 -0.82 3.54 -5.80
C VAL A 19 -1.16 4.75 -4.92
N LEU A 20 -2.44 5.13 -4.86
CA LEU A 20 -2.91 6.23 -4.02
C LEU A 20 -2.62 5.97 -2.53
N MET A 21 -2.88 4.75 -2.05
CA MET A 21 -2.64 4.36 -0.66
C MET A 21 -1.14 4.35 -0.32
N VAL A 22 -0.29 3.83 -1.20
CA VAL A 22 1.17 3.85 -1.00
C VAL A 22 1.70 5.29 -0.97
N ALA A 23 1.14 6.19 -1.78
CA ALA A 23 1.50 7.61 -1.76
C ALA A 23 1.03 8.34 -0.48
N ASN A 24 0.01 7.82 0.22
CA ASN A 24 -0.61 8.45 1.38
C ASN A 24 -0.66 7.50 2.59
N PRO A 25 0.43 7.36 3.37
CA PRO A 25 0.49 6.41 4.48
C PRO A 25 -0.55 6.66 5.58
N ASP A 26 -0.86 7.92 5.89
CA ASP A 26 -1.92 8.27 6.86
C ASP A 26 -3.31 7.78 6.40
N MET A 27 -3.57 7.76 5.08
CA MET A 27 -4.80 7.18 4.53
C MET A 27 -4.86 5.67 4.78
N VAL A 28 -3.73 4.96 4.64
CA VAL A 28 -3.66 3.51 4.92
C VAL A 28 -4.04 3.23 6.36
N GLU A 29 -3.50 3.99 7.30
CA GLU A 29 -3.80 3.83 8.72
C GLU A 29 -5.29 4.08 9.02
N ARG A 30 -5.86 5.14 8.44
CA ARG A 30 -7.30 5.45 8.56
C ARG A 30 -8.18 4.36 7.97
N VAL A 31 -7.84 3.86 6.77
CA VAL A 31 -8.61 2.78 6.11
C VAL A 31 -8.54 1.49 6.93
N LEU A 32 -7.37 1.14 7.46
CA LEU A 32 -7.23 -0.05 8.31
C LEU A 32 -7.97 0.08 9.64
N ALA A 33 -8.08 1.28 10.21
CA ALA A 33 -8.83 1.53 11.44
C ALA A 33 -10.34 1.54 11.19
N ALA A 34 -10.80 2.08 10.06
CA ALA A 34 -12.21 2.20 9.71
C ALA A 34 -12.81 0.89 9.17
N HIS A 35 -12.11 0.24 8.24
CA HIS A 35 -12.55 -1.00 7.64
C HIS A 35 -12.17 -2.19 8.51
N VAL A 36 -13.05 -2.51 9.46
CA VAL A 36 -12.95 -3.65 10.38
C VAL A 36 -14.09 -4.65 10.17
N ASP A 37 -13.89 -5.88 10.64
CA ASP A 37 -14.92 -6.92 10.68
C ASP A 37 -16.03 -6.53 11.66
N ARG A 38 -17.29 -6.70 11.24
CA ARG A 38 -18.49 -6.44 12.04
C ARG A 38 -19.05 -7.72 12.71
N SER A 39 -18.33 -8.83 12.66
CA SER A 39 -18.71 -10.17 13.16
C SER A 39 -19.87 -10.85 12.42
N ASP A 40 -20.64 -10.13 11.60
CA ASP A 40 -21.62 -10.70 10.67
C ASP A 40 -21.03 -11.03 9.29
N GLY A 41 -19.70 -11.10 9.17
CA GLY A 41 -18.98 -11.37 7.93
C GLY A 41 -18.97 -10.18 6.96
N LYS A 42 -19.22 -8.97 7.46
CA LYS A 42 -19.25 -7.73 6.68
C LYS A 42 -18.29 -6.70 7.23
N CYS A 43 -17.87 -5.79 6.35
CA CYS A 43 -17.08 -4.65 6.77
C CYS A 43 -17.96 -3.59 7.45
N ALA A 44 -17.56 -3.12 8.63
CA ALA A 44 -18.27 -2.12 9.42
C ALA A 44 -18.48 -0.80 8.66
N GLU A 45 -17.41 -0.24 8.08
CA GLU A 45 -17.45 1.02 7.32
C GLU A 45 -18.25 0.88 6.02
N CYS A 46 -18.04 -0.21 5.27
CA CYS A 46 -18.78 -0.40 4.02
C CYS A 46 -20.28 -0.60 4.27
N SER A 47 -20.67 -1.26 5.36
CA SER A 47 -22.08 -1.55 5.67
C SER A 47 -22.95 -0.30 5.82
N GLY A 48 -22.35 0.88 6.03
CA GLY A 48 -23.07 2.17 6.00
C GLY A 48 -23.55 2.61 4.61
N TYR A 49 -22.92 2.11 3.53
CA TYR A 49 -23.19 2.53 2.15
C TYR A 49 -23.58 1.37 1.23
N ARG A 50 -22.87 0.23 1.32
CA ARG A 50 -23.16 -1.02 0.62
C ARG A 50 -22.68 -2.18 1.48
N LEU A 51 -23.56 -3.12 1.79
CA LEU A 51 -23.19 -4.37 2.45
C LEU A 51 -22.10 -5.06 1.63
N ARG A 52 -20.85 -4.96 2.09
CA ARG A 52 -19.69 -5.61 1.48
C ARG A 52 -19.20 -6.67 2.44
N GLU A 53 -19.01 -7.86 1.89
CA GLU A 53 -18.41 -8.98 2.59
C GLU A 53 -17.00 -8.63 3.08
N TRP A 54 -16.67 -9.17 4.25
CA TRP A 54 -15.35 -9.08 4.84
C TRP A 54 -14.47 -10.25 4.36
N PRO A 55 -13.19 -10.03 4.03
CA PRO A 55 -12.50 -8.74 3.96
C PRO A 55 -12.94 -7.92 2.74
N CYS A 56 -13.20 -6.63 2.95
CA CYS A 56 -13.57 -5.76 1.84
C CYS A 56 -12.36 -5.33 1.01
N VAL A 57 -12.60 -4.90 -0.23
CA VAL A 57 -11.56 -4.49 -1.18
C VAL A 57 -10.64 -3.38 -0.62
N HIS A 58 -11.19 -2.39 0.11
CA HIS A 58 -10.40 -1.32 0.73
C HIS A 58 -9.44 -1.85 1.80
N ARG A 59 -9.91 -2.80 2.62
CA ARG A 59 -9.08 -3.47 3.62
C ARG A 59 -7.92 -4.20 2.95
N TRP A 60 -8.22 -4.97 1.91
CA TRP A 60 -7.22 -5.73 1.17
C TRP A 60 -6.13 -4.81 0.58
N TYR A 61 -6.50 -3.74 -0.12
CA TYR A 61 -5.51 -2.80 -0.68
C TYR A 61 -4.70 -2.07 0.40
N ALA A 62 -5.33 -1.68 1.51
CA ALA A 62 -4.62 -1.02 2.60
C ALA A 62 -3.60 -1.96 3.28
N GLU A 63 -3.92 -3.24 3.41
CA GLU A 63 -2.96 -4.25 3.91
C GLU A 63 -1.78 -4.43 2.95
N GLN A 64 -2.03 -4.45 1.64
CA GLN A 64 -0.97 -4.51 0.62
C GLN A 64 -0.09 -3.24 0.66
N ALA A 65 -0.70 -2.05 0.70
CA ALA A 65 0.03 -0.78 0.82
C ALA A 65 0.89 -0.75 2.09
N GLN A 66 0.35 -1.20 3.23
CA GLN A 66 1.11 -1.24 4.48
C GLN A 66 2.34 -2.15 4.40
N ARG A 67 2.22 -3.30 3.71
CA ARG A 67 3.36 -4.22 3.49
C ARG A 67 4.46 -3.56 2.64
N ILE A 68 4.08 -2.86 1.57
CA ILE A 68 5.00 -2.10 0.72
C ILE A 68 5.71 -1.00 1.53
N LEU A 69 4.95 -0.20 2.28
CA LEU A 69 5.47 0.90 3.10
C LEU A 69 6.44 0.41 4.18
N LYS A 70 6.11 -0.67 4.88
CA LYS A 70 6.98 -1.31 5.88
C LYS A 70 8.27 -1.81 5.25
N SER A 71 8.18 -2.45 4.09
CA SER A 71 9.35 -2.95 3.35
C SER A 71 10.26 -1.81 2.89
N ALA A 72 9.68 -0.71 2.37
CA ALA A 72 10.42 0.49 1.99
C ALA A 72 11.07 1.20 3.19
N ALA A 73 10.41 1.24 4.35
CA ALA A 73 10.99 1.75 5.58
C ALA A 73 12.21 0.90 6.03
N MET A 74 12.08 -0.43 6.04
CA MET A 74 13.17 -1.35 6.39
C MET A 74 14.38 -1.21 5.45
N SER A 75 14.14 -1.05 4.15
CA SER A 75 15.22 -0.82 3.17
C SER A 75 15.94 0.52 3.40
N ARG A 76 15.23 1.59 3.81
CA ARG A 76 15.82 2.90 4.10
C ARG A 76 16.65 2.90 5.39
N SER A 77 16.28 2.09 6.38
CA SER A 77 17.03 1.96 7.63
C SER A 77 18.32 1.14 7.49
N ARG A 78 18.52 0.42 6.38
CA ARG A 78 19.74 -0.31 6.09
C ARG A 78 20.79 0.63 5.47
N THR A 79 21.34 1.55 6.26
CA THR A 79 22.57 2.26 5.86
C THR A 79 23.72 1.24 5.81
N PRO A 80 24.46 1.07 4.69
CA PRO A 80 25.74 0.38 4.76
C PRO A 80 26.69 1.28 5.56
N ALA A 81 26.98 0.88 6.80
CA ALA A 81 28.08 1.43 7.59
C ALA A 81 29.40 1.16 6.84
N GLY A 82 29.80 2.06 5.94
CA GLY A 82 30.90 1.78 5.01
C GLY A 82 31.41 2.97 4.21
N SER A 83 31.34 4.20 4.73
CA SER A 83 31.87 5.38 4.03
C SER A 83 32.73 6.30 4.89
N GLU A 84 33.33 5.78 5.97
CA GLU A 84 34.28 6.53 6.82
C GLU A 84 35.76 6.19 6.56
N ALA A 85 36.07 5.18 5.74
CA ALA A 85 37.43 4.67 5.58
C ALA A 85 38.24 5.25 4.39
N VAL A 86 37.76 6.28 3.69
CA VAL A 86 38.49 6.94 2.57
C VAL A 86 38.78 8.40 2.89
N ARG A 87 39.40 8.67 4.05
CA ARG A 87 40.11 9.96 4.26
C ARG A 87 41.41 9.83 5.06
N ARG A 88 41.96 8.61 5.15
CA ARG A 88 43.34 8.34 5.63
C ARG A 88 44.27 7.95 4.49
N ARG A 89 44.31 8.73 3.40
CA ARG A 89 45.42 8.71 2.45
C ARG A 89 45.62 10.09 1.87
N ARG A 90 46.42 10.90 2.58
CA ARG A 90 47.45 11.78 2.03
C ARG A 90 48.23 12.28 3.24
N ARG A 91 49.32 11.56 3.49
CA ARG A 91 50.51 12.09 4.16
C ARG A 91 51.02 13.30 3.39
#